data_AF-A0A9E5KNX2-F1
#
_entry.id   AF-A0A9E5KNX2-F1
#
_cell.length_a   1.000
_cell.length_b   1.000
_cell.length_c   1.000
_cell.angle_alpha   90.00
_cell.angle_beta   90.00
_cell.angle_gamma   90.00
#
_symmetry.space_group_name_H-M   'P 1'
#
loop_
_entity.id
_entity.type
_entity.pdbx_description
1 polymer ?
#
loop_
_entity_poly.entity_id
_entity_poly.type
_entity_poly.pdbx_seq_one_letter_code
_entity_poly.pdbx_strand_id
1 'polypeptide(L)'
;MGLLGVGSAFAATLVICLYAASPAVNYLYTKPIYIMYIAPLVLFGLARFWLQAWRGQLHNDPVVHALRQPWAYVLILLSLVFMFLAK
;
A
#
# COMPACT_ATOMS: atom_id res chain seq x y z
N MET A 1 20.83 -0.27 -5.79
CA MET A 1 19.88 0.46 -4.93
C MET A 1 18.43 0.02 -5.13
N GLY A 2 17.97 -0.24 -6.35
CA GLY A 2 16.57 -0.61 -6.57
C GLY A 2 16.09 -1.98 -6.09
N LEU A 3 16.98 -2.98 -5.96
CA LEU A 3 16.64 -4.31 -5.42
C LEU A 3 16.24 -4.25 -3.94
N LEU A 4 16.92 -3.42 -3.14
CA LEU A 4 16.56 -3.19 -1.73
C LEU A 4 15.20 -2.50 -1.63
N GLY A 5 14.89 -1.60 -2.56
CA GLY A 5 13.61 -0.93 -2.65
C GLY A 5 12.45 -1.88 -2.90
N VAL A 6 12.56 -2.73 -3.92
CA VAL A 6 11.56 -3.77 -4.20
C VAL A 6 11.46 -4.76 -3.04
N GLY A 7 12.58 -5.21 -2.48
CA GLY A 7 12.58 -6.11 -1.32
C GLY A 7 11.85 -5.52 -0.10
N SER A 8 12.08 -4.25 0.21
CA SER A 8 11.40 -3.56 1.31
C SER A 8 9.89 -3.39 1.06
N ALA A 9 9.47 -3.17 -0.19
CA ALA A 9 8.06 -3.08 -0.56
C ALA A 9 7.33 -4.42 -0.37
N PHE A 10 7.95 -5.52 -0.79
CA PHE A 10 7.43 -6.87 -0.53
C PHE A 10 7.36 -7.18 0.96
N ALA A 11 8.40 -6.82 1.73
CA ALA A 11 8.40 -7.02 3.19
C ALA A 11 7.26 -6.24 3.88
N ALA A 12 7.04 -4.98 3.51
CA ALA A 12 5.94 -4.16 4.04
C ALA A 12 4.57 -4.76 3.70
N THR A 13 4.36 -5.21 2.46
CA THR A 13 3.11 -5.89 2.07
C THR A 13 2.92 -7.20 2.84
N LEU A 14 3.99 -7.97 3.06
CA LEU A 14 3.93 -9.22 3.82
C LEU A 14 3.49 -8.96 5.26
N VAL A 15 4.03 -7.93 5.90
CA VAL A 15 3.63 -7.52 7.27
C VAL A 15 2.15 -7.15 7.33
N ILE A 16 1.63 -6.42 6.33
CA ILE A 16 0.20 -6.09 6.24
C ILE A 16 -0.64 -7.36 6.06
N CYS A 17 -0.19 -8.30 5.23
CA CYS A 17 -0.89 -9.56 4.99
C CYS A 17 -0.93 -10.43 6.27
N LEU A 18 0.18 -10.50 7.00
CA LEU A 18 0.27 -11.20 8.28
C LEU A 18 -0.61 -10.55 9.35
N TYR A 19 -0.66 -9.21 9.38
CA TYR A 19 -1.56 -8.49 10.27
C TYR A 19 -3.03 -8.79 9.92
N ALA A 20 -3.40 -8.76 8.64
CA ALA A 20 -4.74 -9.07 8.16
C ALA A 20 -5.19 -10.50 8.49
N ALA A 21 -4.25 -11.46 8.47
CA ALA A 21 -4.47 -12.86 8.81
C ALA A 21 -4.46 -13.14 10.32
N SER A 22 -4.14 -12.16 11.16
CA SER A 22 -4.08 -12.33 12.61
C SER A 22 -5.47 -12.44 13.24
N PRO A 23 -5.67 -13.32 14.25
CA PRO A 23 -6.94 -13.42 14.98
C PRO A 23 -7.35 -12.11 15.67
N ALA A 24 -6.42 -11.19 15.91
CA ALA A 24 -6.73 -9.84 16.42
C ALA A 24 -7.64 -9.05 15.45
N VAL A 25 -7.48 -9.24 14.14
CA VAL A 25 -8.31 -8.58 13.13
C VAL A 25 -9.70 -9.20 13.07
N ASN A 26 -9.83 -10.51 13.28
CA ASN A 26 -11.13 -11.18 13.42
C ASN A 26 -11.95 -10.68 14.62
N TYR A 27 -11.27 -10.19 15.67
CA TYR A 27 -11.94 -9.65 16.85
C TYR A 27 -12.37 -8.19 16.67
N LEU A 28 -11.59 -7.40 15.91
CA LEU A 28 -11.85 -5.97 15.68
C LEU A 28 -12.75 -5.68 14.46
N TYR A 29 -12.82 -6.58 13.49
CA TYR A 29 -13.53 -6.37 12.23
C TYR A 29 -14.42 -7.57 11.87
N THR A 30 -15.69 -7.29 11.57
CA THR A 30 -16.71 -8.31 11.26
C THR A 30 -16.42 -9.03 9.93
N LYS A 31 -15.63 -8.42 9.03
CA LYS A 31 -15.25 -8.98 7.73
C LYS A 31 -13.75 -8.78 7.43
N PRO A 32 -12.87 -9.68 7.89
CA PRO A 32 -11.41 -9.55 7.73
C PRO A 32 -10.95 -9.57 6.26
N ILE A 33 -11.76 -10.10 5.35
CA ILE A 33 -11.44 -10.22 3.91
C ILE A 33 -11.09 -8.87 3.27
N TYR A 34 -11.70 -7.77 3.76
CA TYR A 34 -11.48 -6.43 3.21
C TYR A 34 -10.09 -5.88 3.48
N ILE A 35 -9.50 -6.21 4.63
CA ILE A 35 -8.14 -5.78 4.98
C ILE A 35 -7.12 -6.51 4.12
N MET A 36 -7.44 -7.73 3.68
CA MET A 36 -6.59 -8.48 2.74
C MET A 36 -6.46 -7.80 1.37
N TYR A 37 -7.46 -7.03 0.92
CA TYR A 37 -7.38 -6.26 -0.33
C TYR A 37 -6.48 -5.01 -0.22
N ILE A 38 -6.23 -4.51 1.00
CA ILE A 38 -5.31 -3.39 1.22
C ILE A 38 -3.87 -3.81 0.92
N ALA A 39 -3.49 -5.07 1.21
CA ALA A 39 -2.15 -5.59 0.95
C ALA A 39 -1.71 -5.50 -0.53
N PRO A 40 -2.46 -6.03 -1.52
CA PRO A 40 -2.10 -5.92 -2.94
C PRO A 40 -2.20 -4.48 -3.46
N LEU A 41 -3.09 -3.64 -2.90
CA LEU A 41 -3.16 -2.21 -3.24
C LEU A 41 -1.87 -1.47 -2.86
N VAL A 42 -1.39 -1.70 -1.64
CA VAL A 42 -0.13 -1.12 -1.15
C VAL A 42 1.06 -1.62 -1.96
N LEU A 43 1.10 -2.93 -2.26
CA LEU A 43 2.15 -3.51 -3.11
C LEU A 43 2.17 -2.83 -4.49
N PHE A 44 1.01 -2.67 -5.11
CA PHE A 44 0.90 -2.02 -6.41
C PHE A 44 1.35 -0.56 -6.38
N GLY A 45 0.95 0.19 -5.34
CA GLY A 45 1.36 1.58 -5.13
C GLY A 45 2.88 1.71 -4.96
N LEU A 46 3.48 0.86 -4.13
CA LEU A 46 4.93 0.85 -3.90
C LEU A 46 5.69 0.41 -5.16
N ALA A 47 5.23 -0.61 -5.89
CA ALA A 47 5.84 -1.02 -7.15
C ALA A 47 5.80 0.09 -8.21
N ARG A 48 4.67 0.78 -8.36
CA ARG A 48 4.51 1.96 -9.23
C ARG A 48 5.40 3.12 -8.81
N PHE A 49 5.57 3.35 -7.52
CA PHE A 49 6.44 4.38 -6.98
C PHE A 49 7.91 4.07 -7.29
N TRP A 50 8.34 2.83 -7.04
CA TRP A 50 9.70 2.38 -7.35
C TRP A 50 9.99 2.42 -8.85
N LEU A 51 9.05 2.05 -9.72
CA LEU A 51 9.20 2.18 -11.18
C LEU A 51 9.39 3.64 -11.62
N GLN A 52 8.72 4.60 -10.98
CA GLN A 52 8.89 6.03 -11.27
C GLN A 52 10.25 6.55 -10.78
N ALA A 53 10.68 6.13 -9.58
CA ALA A 53 12.00 6.46 -9.04
C ALA A 53 13.13 5.89 -9.91
N TRP A 54 12.99 4.65 -10.38
CA TRP A 54 13.94 4.01 -11.30
C TRP A 54 14.05 4.69 -12.65
N ARG A 55 12.98 5.31 -13.16
CA ARG A 55 13.00 6.07 -14.43
C ARG A 55 13.75 7.40 -14.33
N GLY A 56 14.35 7.71 -13.17
CA GLY A 56 15.14 8.94 -12.98
C GLY A 56 14.29 10.21 -12.99
N GLN A 57 12.95 10.10 -12.87
CA GLN A 57 12.04 11.24 -12.84
C GLN A 57 11.90 11.89 -11.46
N LEU A 58 12.68 11.42 -10.48
CA LEU A 58 12.73 11.97 -9.14
C LEU A 58 13.64 13.21 -9.11
N HIS A 59 13.25 14.27 -9.83
CA HIS A 59 13.97 15.55 -9.83
C HIS A 59 13.49 16.49 -8.71
N ASN A 60 12.24 16.33 -8.26
CA ASN A 60 11.61 17.08 -7.17
C ASN A 60 11.06 16.11 -6.11
N ASP A 61 10.96 16.57 -4.87
CA ASP A 61 10.75 15.77 -3.66
C ASP A 61 9.79 14.56 -3.82
N PRO A 62 10.20 13.35 -3.39
CA PRO A 62 9.43 12.12 -3.57
C PRO A 62 8.00 12.20 -2.99
N VAL A 63 7.81 12.94 -1.91
CA VAL A 63 6.52 13.13 -1.24
C VAL A 63 5.60 14.06 -2.04
N VAL A 64 6.15 15.17 -2.56
CA VAL A 64 5.40 16.12 -3.39
C VAL A 64 4.99 15.48 -4.70
N HIS A 65 5.85 14.63 -5.28
CA HIS A 65 5.51 13.88 -6.48
C HIS A 65 4.41 12.83 -6.22
N ALA A 66 4.41 12.15 -5.07
CA ALA A 66 3.34 11.25 -4.67
C ALA A 66 2.00 12.00 -4.50
N LEU A 67 2.02 13.18 -3.87
CA LEU A 67 0.85 14.05 -3.69
C LEU A 67 0.33 14.67 -4.98
N ARG A 68 1.14 14.72 -6.04
CA ARG A 68 0.72 15.25 -7.34
C ARG A 68 0.02 14.21 -8.21
N GLN A 69 0.08 12.94 -7.83
CA GLN A 69 -0.37 11.85 -8.66
C GLN A 69 -1.77 11.36 -8.25
N PRO A 70 -2.75 11.34 -9.17
CA PRO A 70 -4.13 10.96 -8.85
C PRO A 70 -4.25 9.51 -8.35
N TRP A 71 -3.32 8.61 -8.73
CA TRP A 71 -3.34 7.23 -8.26
C TRP A 71 -3.09 7.11 -6.75
N ALA A 72 -2.32 8.02 -6.14
CA ALA A 72 -2.08 8.00 -4.69
C ALA A 72 -3.36 8.33 -3.91
N TYR A 73 -4.14 9.31 -4.38
CA TYR A 73 -5.45 9.63 -3.79
C TYR A 73 -6.45 8.49 -3.97
N VAL A 74 -6.44 7.80 -5.12
CA VAL A 74 -7.29 6.62 -5.34
C VAL A 74 -6.95 5.49 -4.36
N LEU A 75 -5.66 5.26 -4.08
CA LEU A 75 -5.24 4.26 -3.08
C LEU A 75 -5.70 4.62 -1.67
N ILE A 76 -5.60 5.90 -1.28
CA ILE A 76 -6.06 6.40 0.02
C ILE A 76 -7.59 6.32 0.13
N LEU A 77 -8.30 6.65 -0.95
CA LEU A 77 -9.76 6.52 -0.99
C LEU A 77 -10.17 5.05 -0.87
N LEU A 78 -9.54 4.14 -1.62
CA LEU A 78 -9.84 2.71 -1.53
C LEU A 78 -9.53 2.14 -0.15
N SER A 79 -8.41 2.53 0.48
CA SER A 79 -8.09 2.06 1.83
C SER A 79 -9.09 2.56 2.87
N LEU A 80 -9.55 3.82 2.77
CA LEU A 80 -10.62 4.36 3.60
C LEU A 80 -11.95 3.61 3.38
N VAL A 81 -12.33 3.37 2.12
CA VAL A 81 -13.57 2.63 1.78
C VAL A 81 -13.53 1.21 2.34
N PHE A 82 -12.40 0.50 2.23
CA PHE A 82 -12.24 -0.82 2.83
C PHE A 82 -12.29 -0.79 4.35
N MET A 83 -11.74 0.25 4.99
CA MET A 83 -11.80 0.42 6.44
C MET A 83 -13.24 0.65 6.93
N PHE A 84 -14.03 1.43 6.19
CA PHE A 84 -15.45 1.62 6.48
C PHE A 84 -16.29 0.36 6.23
N LEU A 85 -15.98 -0.42 5.19
CA LEU A 85 -16.66 -1.69 4.89
C LEU A 85 -16.30 -2.82 5.85
N ALA A 86 -15.14 -2.75 6.50
CA ALA A 86 -14.68 -3.75 7.46
C ALA A 86 -15.35 -3.61 8.84
N LYS A 87 -15.81 -2.41 9.19
CA LYS A 87 -16.54 -2.10 10.44
C LYS A 87 -17.99 -2.57 10.37
#